data_AF-A0A3M0IH04-F1
#
_entry.id   AF-A0A3M0IH04-F1
#
_cell.length_a   1.000
_cell.length_b   1.000
_cell.length_c   1.000
_cell.angle_alpha   90.00
_cell.angle_beta   90.00
_cell.angle_gamma   90.00
#
_symmetry.space_group_name_H-M   'P 1'
#
loop_
_entity.id
_entity.type
_entity.pdbx_description
1 polymer ?
#
loop_
_entity_poly.entity_id
_entity_poly.type
_entity_poly.pdbx_seq_one_letter_code
_entity_poly.pdbx_strand_id
1 'polypeptide(L)'
;MEPPSIQLARALFTLNFLNCSFEVLNPPIVHHFGANHQLTIKEKPPVMVKNPEKGKMEGSHELVTWGLGYTCMSTPKGPKWLPSKWVRPYAPKVSGKKGITLPQVTQTAWRQKCKEESAWKELPFPSGP
;
A
#
# COMPACT_ATOMS: atom_id res chain seq x y z
N MET A 1 -35.49 10.64 28.07
CA MET A 1 -34.59 11.30 27.10
C MET A 1 -33.18 11.20 27.64
N GLU A 2 -32.27 10.57 26.92
CA GLU A 2 -30.87 10.50 27.33
C GLU A 2 -30.17 11.84 26.98
N PRO A 3 -29.39 12.43 27.89
CA PRO A 3 -28.67 13.68 27.61
C PRO A 3 -27.71 13.52 26.41
N PRO A 4 -27.56 14.55 25.55
CA PRO A 4 -26.67 14.49 24.38
C PRO A 4 -25.22 14.12 24.72
N SER A 5 -24.73 14.52 25.89
CA SER A 5 -23.39 14.18 26.39
C SER A 5 -23.20 12.68 26.61
N ILE A 6 -24.23 11.98 27.09
CA ILE A 6 -24.16 10.54 27.32
C ILE A 6 -24.20 9.78 25.99
N GLN A 7 -25.01 10.25 25.03
CA GLN A 7 -25.01 9.70 23.67
C GLN A 7 -23.63 9.84 23.01
N LEU A 8 -23.01 11.02 23.11
CA LEU A 8 -21.66 11.26 22.60
C LEU A 8 -20.62 10.37 23.31
N ALA A 9 -20.67 10.27 24.64
CA ALA A 9 -19.75 9.44 25.41
C ALA A 9 -19.83 7.97 25.01
N ARG A 10 -21.05 7.44 24.81
CA ARG A 10 -21.27 6.05 24.35
C ARG A 10 -20.72 5.84 22.93
N ALA A 11 -20.96 6.78 22.01
CA ALA A 11 -20.42 6.70 20.65
C ALA A 11 -18.89 6.69 20.64
N LEU A 12 -18.25 7.59 21.40
CA LEU A 12 -16.79 7.64 21.53
C LEU A 12 -16.24 6.39 22.20
N PHE A 13 -16.92 5.85 23.20
CA PHE A 13 -16.50 4.61 23.86
C PHE A 13 -16.51 3.44 22.86
N THR A 14 -17.59 3.25 22.12
CA THR A 14 -17.68 2.19 21.12
C THR A 14 -16.61 2.34 20.03
N LEU A 15 -16.42 3.55 19.49
CA LEU A 15 -15.45 3.79 18.42
C LEU A 15 -13.99 3.60 18.85
N ASN A 16 -13.63 3.97 20.09
CA ASN A 16 -12.24 3.94 20.54
C ASN A 16 -11.83 2.64 21.25
N PHE A 17 -12.77 1.96 21.91
CA PHE A 17 -12.48 0.79 22.76
C PHE A 17 -13.02 -0.52 22.21
N LEU A 18 -14.10 -0.50 21.40
CA LEU A 18 -14.77 -1.71 20.91
C LEU A 18 -14.63 -1.90 19.40
N ASN A 19 -14.03 -0.95 18.69
CA ASN A 19 -13.82 -1.04 17.25
C ASN A 19 -12.55 -1.85 16.94
N CYS A 20 -12.71 -3.17 16.90
CA CYS A 20 -11.70 -4.10 16.40
C CYS A 20 -12.22 -4.75 15.12
N SER A 21 -11.36 -4.88 14.11
CA SER A 21 -11.66 -5.65 12.89
C SER A 21 -10.88 -6.96 12.87
N PHE A 22 -11.20 -7.87 11.95
CA PHE A 22 -10.41 -9.09 11.75
C PHE A 22 -8.95 -8.78 11.37
N GLU A 23 -8.72 -7.67 10.66
CA GLU A 23 -7.39 -7.24 10.23
C GLU A 23 -6.65 -6.44 11.30
N VAL A 24 -7.38 -5.74 12.18
CA VAL A 24 -6.83 -4.90 13.24
C VAL A 24 -7.44 -5.35 14.57
N LEU A 25 -6.78 -6.32 15.20
CA LEU A 25 -7.23 -6.96 16.45
C LEU A 25 -7.18 -6.01 17.65
N ASN A 26 -6.39 -4.94 17.56
CA ASN A 26 -6.21 -3.98 18.65
C ASN A 26 -7.10 -2.74 18.43
N PRO A 27 -7.87 -2.32 19.44
CA PRO A 27 -8.72 -1.14 19.31
C PRO A 27 -7.86 0.14 19.24
N PRO A 28 -8.36 1.23 18.65
CA PRO A 28 -7.62 2.49 18.45
C PRO A 28 -6.94 3.04 19.71
N ILE A 29 -7.57 2.86 20.88
CA ILE A 29 -7.02 3.29 22.17
C ILE A 29 -5.66 2.65 22.48
N VAL A 30 -5.46 1.38 22.12
CA VAL A 30 -4.20 0.64 22.32
C VAL A 30 -3.13 1.17 21.38
N HIS A 31 -3.49 1.60 20.17
CA HIS A 31 -2.57 2.24 19.24
C HIS A 31 -2.14 3.64 19.66
N HIS A 32 -3.05 4.40 20.30
CA HIS A 32 -2.79 5.76 20.71
C HIS A 32 -1.90 5.85 21.96
N PHE A 33 -2.20 5.05 22.98
CA PHE A 33 -1.46 5.08 24.26
C PHE A 33 -0.35 4.03 24.36
N GLY A 34 -0.43 2.97 23.55
CA GLY A 34 0.64 1.99 23.46
C GLY A 34 1.73 2.47 22.52
N ALA A 35 2.97 2.52 23.00
CA ALA A 35 4.15 2.58 22.13
C ALA A 35 4.22 1.26 21.34
N ASN A 36 3.46 1.16 20.25
CA ASN A 36 3.49 -0.02 19.40
C ASN A 36 4.87 -0.11 18.75
N HIS A 37 5.73 -0.97 19.28
CA HIS A 37 7.03 -1.28 18.69
C HIS A 37 6.89 -1.82 17.25
N GLN A 38 5.71 -2.33 16.87
CA GLN A 38 5.34 -2.72 15.51
C GLN A 38 5.15 -1.52 14.57
N LEU A 39 4.74 -0.36 15.09
CA LEU A 39 4.64 0.91 14.35
C LEU A 39 5.95 1.70 14.38
N THR A 40 6.87 1.36 15.28
CA THR A 40 8.24 1.89 15.27
C THR A 40 9.02 1.27 14.11
N ILE A 41 9.07 2.00 13.00
CA ILE A 41 9.77 1.57 11.80
C ILE A 41 11.28 1.60 12.06
N LYS A 42 11.85 0.40 12.30
CA LYS A 42 13.29 0.19 12.49
C LYS A 42 14.07 0.21 11.18
N GLU A 43 13.46 -0.32 10.12
CA GLU A 43 14.04 -0.36 8.78
C GLU A 43 13.31 0.63 7.88
N LYS A 44 14.04 1.58 7.32
CA LYS A 44 13.46 2.64 6.51
C LYS A 44 13.97 2.51 5.08
N PRO A 45 13.25 1.74 4.23
CA PRO A 45 13.74 1.41 2.91
C PRO A 45 13.87 2.68 2.06
N PRO A 46 14.87 2.72 1.16
CA PRO A 46 15.03 3.82 0.24
C PRO A 46 13.86 3.86 -0.77
N VAL A 47 13.30 5.04 -0.97
CA VAL A 47 12.23 5.30 -1.94
C VAL A 47 12.62 6.42 -2.90
N MET A 48 12.17 6.31 -4.15
CA MET A 48 12.32 7.35 -5.16
C MET A 48 11.04 8.16 -5.26
N VAL A 49 11.20 9.46 -5.46
CA VAL A 49 10.10 10.43 -5.38
C VAL A 49 10.01 11.24 -6.65
N LYS A 50 8.83 11.31 -7.24
CA LYS A 50 8.56 12.18 -8.38
C LYS A 50 8.41 13.63 -7.90
N ASN A 51 9.27 14.49 -8.42
CA ASN A 51 9.13 15.92 -8.18
C ASN A 51 7.97 16.52 -8.98
N PRO A 52 7.05 17.26 -8.33
CA PRO A 52 5.90 17.85 -9.02
C PRO A 52 6.32 18.92 -10.03
N GLU A 53 7.33 19.74 -9.71
CA GLU A 53 7.79 20.84 -10.57
C GLU A 53 8.60 20.35 -11.78
N LYS A 54 9.44 19.35 -11.57
CA LYS A 54 10.41 18.88 -12.59
C LYS A 54 9.97 17.60 -13.30
N GLY A 55 8.93 16.92 -12.80
CA GLY A 55 8.46 15.63 -13.31
C GLY A 55 9.45 14.46 -13.18
N LYS A 56 10.68 14.71 -12.73
CA LYS A 56 11.76 13.72 -12.60
C LYS A 56 11.62 12.93 -11.30
N MET A 57 12.00 11.66 -11.35
CA MET A 57 12.17 10.83 -10.16
C MET A 57 13.51 11.21 -9.50
N GLU A 58 13.43 11.79 -8.32
CA GLU A 58 14.58 12.07 -7.46
C GLU A 58 14.79 10.94 -6.44
N GLY A 59 16.04 10.83 -5.98
CA GLY A 59 16.65 9.61 -5.46
C GLY A 59 16.18 9.13 -4.08
N SER A 60 17.05 8.35 -3.44
CA SER A 60 16.82 7.53 -2.24
C SER A 60 16.47 8.37 -0.99
N HIS A 61 15.18 8.61 -0.79
CA HIS A 61 14.64 9.17 0.45
C HIS A 61 14.30 8.06 1.44
N GLU A 62 14.42 8.38 2.73
CA GLU A 62 14.13 7.45 3.80
C GLU A 62 12.62 7.45 4.08
N LEU A 63 11.93 6.32 3.87
CA LEU A 63 10.49 6.19 4.11
C LEU A 63 10.20 6.14 5.60
N VAL A 64 9.27 6.99 6.07
CA VAL A 64 8.82 7.01 7.47
C VAL A 64 7.48 6.31 7.63
N THR A 65 6.52 6.48 6.71
CA THR A 65 5.27 5.70 6.72
C THR A 65 4.58 5.77 5.35
N TRP A 66 3.79 4.75 5.02
CA TRP A 66 2.99 4.67 3.81
C TRP A 66 1.56 4.29 4.16
N GLY A 67 0.61 5.21 3.94
CA GLY A 67 -0.83 4.98 4.11
C GLY A 67 -1.60 4.91 2.79
N LEU A 68 -2.93 4.83 2.87
CA LEU A 68 -3.86 4.67 1.74
C LEU A 68 -4.02 5.92 0.84
N GLY A 69 -2.92 6.64 0.55
CA GLY A 69 -2.94 7.79 -0.35
C GLY A 69 -1.79 8.77 -0.15
N TYR A 70 -1.16 8.74 1.02
CA TYR A 70 -0.01 9.58 1.34
C TYR A 70 1.13 8.77 1.95
N THR A 71 2.35 9.27 1.72
CA THR A 71 3.61 8.76 2.24
C THR A 71 4.32 9.86 3.01
N CYS A 72 4.78 9.55 4.22
CA CYS A 72 5.68 10.41 4.97
C CYS A 72 7.12 9.95 4.74
N MET A 73 8.02 10.89 4.47
CA MET A 73 9.44 10.62 4.27
C MET A 73 10.29 11.54 5.15
N SER A 74 11.39 11.01 5.64
CA SER A 74 12.39 11.75 6.39
C SER A 74 13.30 12.44 5.38
N THR A 75 13.22 13.78 5.32
CA THR A 75 14.22 14.59 4.64
C THR A 75 15.15 15.24 5.67
N PRO A 76 16.36 15.67 5.30
CA PRO A 76 17.27 16.36 6.23
C PRO A 76 16.64 17.63 6.86
N LYS A 77 15.63 18.21 6.21
CA LYS A 77 14.88 19.38 6.69
C LYS A 77 13.70 19.01 7.62
N GLY A 78 13.42 17.72 7.81
CA GLY A 78 12.29 17.21 8.59
C GLY A 78 11.39 16.24 7.80
N PRO A 79 10.31 15.75 8.43
CA PRO A 79 9.34 14.87 7.79
C PRO A 79 8.50 15.61 6.75
N LYS A 80 8.33 15.02 5.57
CA LYS A 80 7.53 15.56 4.47
C LYS A 80 6.48 14.56 4.01
N TRP A 81 5.25 15.02 3.85
CA TRP A 81 4.15 14.24 3.30
C TRP A 81 4.04 14.45 1.78
N LEU A 82 3.90 13.35 1.04
CA LEU A 82 3.66 13.35 -0.40
C LEU A 82 2.55 12.37 -0.77
N PRO A 83 1.86 12.56 -1.91
CA PRO A 83 0.95 11.57 -2.43
C PRO A 83 1.66 10.25 -2.77
N SER A 84 1.11 9.11 -2.37
CA SER A 84 1.70 7.79 -2.62
C SER A 84 1.94 7.51 -4.11
N LYS A 85 1.10 8.07 -4.99
CA LYS A 85 1.24 7.97 -6.45
C LYS A 85 2.55 8.55 -7.00
N TRP A 86 3.23 9.40 -6.23
CA TRP A 86 4.50 10.02 -6.61
C TRP A 86 5.71 9.29 -6.02
N VAL A 87 5.50 8.26 -5.22
CA VAL A 87 6.57 7.51 -4.56
C VAL A 87 6.66 6.12 -5.18
N ARG A 88 7.89 5.66 -5.42
CA ARG A 88 8.18 4.29 -5.88
C ARG A 88 9.26 3.67 -5.01
N PRO A 89 9.19 2.37 -4.67
CA PRO A 89 10.30 1.67 -4.03
C PRO A 89 11.58 1.83 -4.85
N TYR A 90 12.72 2.06 -4.19
CA TYR A 90 14.00 2.06 -4.88
C TYR A 90 14.33 0.64 -5.31
N ALA A 91 14.23 0.36 -6.61
CA ALA A 91 14.78 -0.85 -7.20
C ALA A 91 16.26 -0.59 -7.51
N PRO A 92 17.21 -1.30 -6.88
CA PRO A 92 18.60 -1.24 -7.29
C PRO A 92 18.67 -1.55 -8.78
N LYS A 93 19.26 -0.66 -9.56
CA LYS A 93 19.61 -0.97 -10.94
C LYS A 93 20.72 -2.01 -10.89
N VAL A 94 20.35 -3.29 -10.78
CA VAL A 94 21.24 -4.35 -11.25
C VAL A 94 21.51 -4.02 -12.70
N SER A 95 22.76 -3.69 -13.03
CA SER A 95 23.26 -3.70 -14.41
C SER A 95 23.33 -5.15 -14.89
N GLY A 96 22.20 -5.85 -14.82
CA GLY A 96 22.00 -7.16 -15.37
C GLY A 96 21.85 -7.01 -16.87
N LYS A 97 22.79 -7.64 -17.59
CA LYS A 97 22.75 -7.90 -19.02
C LYS A 97 21.33 -8.09 -19.53
N LYS A 98 21.00 -7.44 -20.65
CA LYS A 98 19.76 -7.68 -21.39
C LYS A 98 19.55 -9.20 -21.55
N GLY A 99 18.41 -9.69 -21.06
CA GLY A 99 17.80 -10.95 -21.49
C GLY A 99 18.32 -12.21 -20.80
N ILE A 100 17.77 -12.53 -19.63
CA ILE A 100 17.36 -13.91 -19.36
C ILE A 100 15.93 -13.83 -18.83
N THR A 101 14.98 -13.76 -19.76
CA THR A 101 13.62 -14.17 -19.45
C THR A 101 13.70 -15.64 -19.09
N LEU A 102 13.62 -15.98 -17.79
CA LEU A 102 13.62 -17.38 -17.37
C LEU A 102 12.52 -18.10 -18.18
N PRO A 103 12.81 -19.22 -18.86
CA PRO A 103 11.83 -19.99 -19.64
C PRO A 103 10.56 -20.31 -18.85
N GLN A 104 10.68 -20.39 -17.52
CA GLN A 104 9.56 -20.58 -16.59
C GLN A 104 8.59 -19.40 -16.56
N VAL A 105 9.06 -18.15 -16.59
CA VAL A 105 8.22 -16.94 -16.54
C VAL A 105 7.46 -16.76 -17.85
N THR A 106 8.11 -17.04 -18.98
CA THR A 106 7.44 -17.07 -20.28
C THR A 106 6.45 -18.21 -20.39
N GLN A 107 6.77 -19.42 -19.89
CA GLN A 107 5.80 -20.53 -19.87
C GLN A 107 4.59 -20.25 -18.97
N THR A 108 4.77 -19.63 -17.81
CA THR A 108 3.64 -19.29 -16.92
C THR A 108 2.75 -18.21 -17.52
N ALA A 109 3.33 -17.17 -18.13
CA ALA A 109 2.56 -16.15 -18.85
C ALA A 109 1.80 -16.73 -20.06
N TRP A 110 2.43 -17.63 -20.84
CA TRP A 110 1.77 -18.33 -21.95
C TRP A 110 0.63 -19.25 -21.47
N ARG A 111 0.83 -20.00 -20.39
CA ARG A 111 -0.23 -20.85 -19.81
C ARG A 111 -1.42 -20.04 -19.32
N GLN A 112 -1.17 -18.87 -18.72
CA GLN A 112 -2.25 -17.97 -18.31
C GLN A 112 -3.01 -17.44 -19.52
N LYS A 113 -2.31 -16.99 -20.57
CA LYS A 113 -2.94 -16.50 -21.79
C LYS A 113 -3.74 -17.59 -22.52
N CYS A 114 -3.20 -18.81 -22.64
CA CYS A 114 -3.93 -19.93 -23.22
C CYS A 114 -5.14 -20.35 -22.36
N LYS A 115 -5.03 -20.28 -21.02
CA LYS A 115 -6.16 -20.58 -20.12
C LYS A 115 -7.27 -19.54 -20.25
N GLU A 116 -6.91 -18.27 -20.38
CA GLU A 116 -7.86 -17.19 -20.64
C GLU A 116 -8.55 -17.41 -22.00
N GLU A 117 -7.78 -17.71 -23.06
CA GLU A 117 -8.31 -17.98 -24.40
C GLU A 117 -9.22 -19.22 -24.45
N SER A 118 -8.91 -20.28 -23.71
CA SER A 118 -9.81 -21.44 -23.56
C SER A 118 -11.05 -21.10 -22.73
N ALA A 119 -10.93 -20.24 -21.71
CA ALA A 119 -12.09 -19.79 -20.93
C ALA A 119 -13.05 -18.95 -21.76
N TRP A 120 -12.54 -18.16 -22.73
CA TRP A 120 -13.38 -17.44 -23.70
C TRP A 120 -14.12 -18.38 -24.67
N LYS A 121 -13.61 -19.60 -24.92
CA LYS A 121 -14.24 -20.60 -25.80
C LYS A 121 -15.25 -21.52 -25.10
N GLU A 122 -15.19 -21.63 -23.78
CA GLU A 122 -16.08 -22.47 -22.95
C GLU A 122 -17.34 -21.73 -22.47
N LEU A 123 -17.45 -20.41 -22.71
CA LEU A 123 -18.66 -19.66 -22.39
C LEU A 123 -19.73 -19.91 -23.48
N PRO A 124 -20.97 -20.26 -23.12
CA PRO A 124 -22.04 -20.50 -24.09
C PRO A 124 -22.61 -19.15 -24.51
N PHE A 125 -21.87 -18.41 -25.33
CA PHE A 125 -22.46 -17.27 -26.01
C PHE A 125 -23.19 -17.77 -27.26
N PRO A 126 -24.49 -17.50 -27.41
CA PRO A 126 -25.17 -17.84 -28.65
C PRO A 126 -24.55 -17.03 -29.79
N SER A 127 -24.16 -17.72 -30.87
CA SER A 127 -23.85 -17.06 -32.14
C SER A 127 -25.11 -16.36 -32.62
N GLY A 128 -25.10 -15.02 -32.53
CA GLY A 128 -26.18 -14.18 -33.05
C GLY A 128 -26.36 -14.30 -34.57
N PRO A 129 -27.51 -13.84 -35.10
CA PRO A 129 -27.95 -14.04 -36.47
C PRO A 129 -27.11 -13.30 -37.52
#